data_AF-A0A2A6P4S3-F1
#
_entry.id   AF-A0A2A6P4S3-F1
#
_cell.length_a   1.000
_cell.length_b   1.000
_cell.length_c   1.000
_cell.angle_alpha   90.00
_cell.angle_beta   90.00
_cell.angle_gamma   90.00
#
_symmetry.space_group_name_H-M   'P 1'
#
loop_
_entity.id
_entity.type
_entity.pdbx_description
1 polymer ?
#
loop_
_entity_poly.entity_id
_entity_poly.type
_entity_poly.pdbx_seq_one_letter_code
_entity_poly.pdbx_strand_id
1 'polypeptide(L)'
;MKFIFADSLDHVDPGYDFIRDRYSEGRTPYWDDAYPHEIMGYAPYKGMLVSRGIVGGAAIGGKYTEAQAMRFRRVGAREFLRLDKPQFAHLPIFGDCGAFTYHKEDRPPYTPDDTAEFYDDARFTHGCSVDHIIFDFDESLRGLEGGTEEARRRFEITLENADAFRVATRHMSSRFTPLGVIQGWSPGSMAEGARRLVAMGYDYLALGGTVPLKASQIKSCLVAIRDVIPQATRLHILGFAKADEIDTFGSFNITSFDTTSPLIRAFKDAKSNYYLPTKTGKLEYFTAIRVPQALENPKLMRLAKRGALNQEQLVSMEKSALAALRQYDRDEVGLEETLDTVLAYATPAVTGSTIDELPGAKAVKDLRERYKRTLAERPWRNCSCAICSALSIEVVIFRASNRNKRRGIHNLGVYDALVDQLPNNSGRNDDTEFSSDQSQAERSAHSSFLCSASV
;
A
#
# COMPACT_ATOMS: atom_id res chain seq x y z
N MET A 1 5.69 14.50 6.72
CA MET A 1 4.91 13.25 6.75
C MET A 1 5.70 12.13 6.11
N LYS A 2 5.98 11.06 6.87
CA LYS A 2 6.61 9.82 6.38
C LYS A 2 5.53 8.83 5.89
N PHE A 3 5.61 8.42 4.63
CA PHE A 3 4.77 7.35 4.08
C PHE A 3 5.34 5.99 4.49
N ILE A 4 4.59 5.22 5.28
CA ILE A 4 4.95 3.87 5.71
C ILE A 4 4.19 2.85 4.87
N PHE A 5 4.89 1.96 4.18
CA PHE A 5 4.25 0.93 3.37
C PHE A 5 3.88 -0.28 4.23
N ALA A 6 2.59 -0.58 4.36
CA ALA A 6 2.12 -1.79 5.03
C ALA A 6 2.21 -3.00 4.10
N ASP A 7 3.25 -3.82 4.29
CA ASP A 7 3.54 -5.00 3.45
C ASP A 7 2.69 -6.21 3.83
N SER A 8 2.35 -7.01 2.83
CA SER A 8 1.64 -8.26 3.01
C SER A 8 2.18 -9.42 2.17
N LEU A 9 3.53 -9.51 2.06
CA LEU A 9 4.27 -10.34 1.11
C LEU A 9 4.04 -9.88 -0.35
N ASP A 10 4.17 -8.58 -0.58
CA ASP A 10 3.90 -7.95 -1.86
C ASP A 10 5.11 -8.03 -2.83
N HIS A 11 5.70 -9.22 -2.90
CA HIS A 11 6.83 -9.54 -3.76
C HIS A 11 6.41 -9.94 -5.19
N VAL A 12 7.34 -9.80 -6.13
CA VAL A 12 7.19 -10.14 -7.56
C VAL A 12 8.35 -10.97 -8.05
N ASP A 13 8.13 -11.79 -9.07
CA ASP A 13 9.18 -12.58 -9.72
C ASP A 13 9.95 -11.69 -10.71
N PRO A 14 11.25 -11.42 -10.52
CA PRO A 14 12.06 -10.60 -11.43
C PRO A 14 12.12 -11.15 -12.86
N GLY A 15 12.14 -12.48 -13.02
CA GLY A 15 12.28 -13.17 -14.30
C GLY A 15 10.96 -13.62 -14.95
N TYR A 16 9.82 -13.14 -14.45
CA TYR A 16 8.49 -13.51 -14.97
C TYR A 16 8.40 -13.34 -16.51
N ASP A 17 8.01 -14.40 -17.20
CA ASP A 17 7.79 -14.39 -18.65
C ASP A 17 6.42 -13.78 -18.97
N PHE A 18 6.42 -12.50 -19.34
CA PHE A 18 5.21 -11.78 -19.74
C PHE A 18 4.63 -12.28 -21.07
N ILE A 19 5.41 -12.92 -21.94
CA ILE A 19 4.89 -13.42 -23.22
C ILE A 19 4.08 -14.70 -23.01
N ARG A 20 4.56 -15.59 -22.13
CA ARG A 20 3.94 -16.89 -21.85
C ARG A 20 3.08 -16.91 -20.57
N ASP A 21 3.12 -15.85 -19.77
CA ASP A 21 2.45 -15.69 -18.48
C ASP A 21 2.89 -16.69 -17.40
N ARG A 22 4.19 -16.98 -17.34
CA ARG A 22 4.74 -18.00 -16.44
C ARG A 22 5.79 -17.42 -15.51
N TYR A 23 5.83 -17.95 -14.29
CA TYR A 23 6.96 -17.72 -13.39
C TYR A 23 8.25 -18.30 -13.97
N SER A 24 9.38 -17.74 -13.54
CA SER A 24 10.71 -18.24 -13.85
C SER A 24 10.83 -19.73 -13.54
N GLU A 25 11.46 -20.48 -14.44
CA GLU A 25 11.72 -21.91 -14.23
C GLU A 25 12.61 -22.10 -13.00
N GLY A 26 12.28 -23.08 -12.15
CA GLY A 26 13.01 -23.32 -10.91
C GLY A 26 12.78 -22.29 -9.79
N ARG A 27 11.91 -21.30 -9.98
CA ARG A 27 11.61 -20.27 -8.97
C ARG A 27 11.18 -20.88 -7.64
N THR A 28 11.86 -20.48 -6.59
CA THR A 28 11.47 -20.68 -5.20
C THR A 28 10.77 -19.42 -4.69
N PRO A 29 9.46 -19.47 -4.42
CA PRO A 29 8.73 -18.33 -3.88
C PRO A 29 9.43 -17.75 -2.65
N TYR A 30 9.29 -16.44 -2.43
CA TYR A 30 10.02 -15.67 -1.44
C TYR A 30 11.52 -15.50 -1.74
N TRP A 31 12.27 -16.57 -2.00
CA TRP A 31 13.72 -16.52 -2.17
C TRP A 31 14.14 -15.84 -3.47
N ASP A 32 13.53 -16.23 -4.58
CA ASP A 32 13.84 -15.66 -5.90
C ASP A 32 12.95 -14.45 -6.24
N ASP A 33 12.02 -14.11 -5.37
CA ASP A 33 11.17 -12.93 -5.54
C ASP A 33 11.87 -11.67 -5.07
N ALA A 34 11.44 -10.52 -5.60
CA ALA A 34 11.90 -9.20 -5.20
C ALA A 34 10.79 -8.41 -4.51
N TYR A 35 11.16 -7.77 -3.40
CA TYR A 35 10.33 -6.74 -2.76
C TYR A 35 10.25 -5.45 -3.61
N PRO A 36 9.30 -4.54 -3.33
CA PRO A 36 9.19 -3.26 -4.02
C PRO A 36 10.50 -2.47 -4.08
N HIS A 37 11.25 -2.41 -2.97
CA HIS A 37 12.51 -1.69 -2.90
C HIS A 37 13.67 -2.37 -3.63
N GLU A 38 13.58 -3.67 -3.88
CA GLU A 38 14.56 -4.42 -4.65
C GLU A 38 14.31 -4.25 -6.15
N ILE A 39 13.06 -4.41 -6.60
CA ILE A 39 12.73 -4.32 -8.04
C ILE A 39 12.83 -2.89 -8.57
N MET A 40 12.62 -1.89 -7.73
CA MET A 40 12.76 -0.47 -8.09
C MET A 40 14.22 0.02 -7.98
N GLY A 41 15.07 -0.67 -7.23
CA GLY A 41 16.45 -0.23 -6.90
C GLY A 41 16.54 0.84 -5.81
N TYR A 42 15.41 1.34 -5.31
CA TYR A 42 15.28 2.28 -4.19
C TYR A 42 13.99 1.98 -3.43
N ALA A 43 13.86 2.43 -2.18
CA ALA A 43 12.63 2.26 -1.41
C ALA A 43 11.56 3.29 -1.82
N PRO A 44 10.40 2.87 -2.38
CA PRO A 44 9.32 3.78 -2.78
C PRO A 44 8.40 4.13 -1.58
N TYR A 45 9.01 4.40 -0.42
CA TYR A 45 8.38 4.69 0.87
C TYR A 45 9.44 5.10 1.90
N LYS A 46 9.02 5.69 3.02
CA LYS A 46 9.87 6.15 4.14
C LYS A 46 9.87 5.21 5.35
N GLY A 47 9.39 3.99 5.18
CA GLY A 47 9.40 2.93 6.19
C GLY A 47 8.49 1.78 5.78
N MET A 48 8.57 0.66 6.50
CA MET A 48 7.68 -0.48 6.29
C MET A 48 6.91 -0.82 7.56
N LEU A 49 5.67 -1.27 7.40
CA LEU A 49 4.84 -1.79 8.48
C LEU A 49 4.55 -3.27 8.22
N VAL A 50 4.66 -4.07 9.27
CA VAL A 50 4.22 -5.48 9.28
C VAL A 50 3.24 -5.68 10.41
N SER A 51 2.04 -6.15 10.05
CA SER A 51 0.99 -6.46 11.02
C SER A 51 1.17 -7.87 11.58
N ARG A 52 1.04 -8.03 12.90
CA ARG A 52 0.96 -9.33 13.57
C ARG A 52 -0.13 -10.21 12.97
N GLY A 53 -1.25 -9.62 12.52
CA GLY A 53 -2.31 -10.35 11.84
C GLY A 53 -1.89 -10.98 10.50
N ILE A 54 -0.88 -10.42 9.82
CA ILE A 54 -0.31 -10.98 8.59
C ILE A 54 0.71 -12.09 8.91
N VAL A 55 1.54 -11.89 9.94
CA VAL A 55 2.50 -12.92 10.39
C VAL A 55 1.75 -14.13 10.94
N GLY A 56 0.62 -13.90 11.62
CA GLY A 56 -0.15 -14.93 12.29
C GLY A 56 0.48 -15.39 13.60
N GLY A 57 -0.16 -16.37 14.22
CA GLY A 57 0.28 -17.01 15.46
C GLY A 57 -0.72 -18.08 15.90
N ALA A 58 -0.51 -18.60 17.12
CA ALA A 58 -1.36 -19.67 17.65
C ALA A 58 -2.84 -19.28 17.75
N ALA A 59 -3.15 -18.01 18.01
CA ALA A 59 -4.53 -17.53 18.15
C ALA A 59 -5.20 -17.20 16.80
N ILE A 60 -4.47 -16.65 15.82
CA ILE A 60 -4.99 -16.23 14.52
C ILE A 60 -4.03 -16.63 13.41
N GLY A 61 -4.53 -17.36 12.40
CA GLY A 61 -3.77 -17.69 11.20
C GLY A 61 -3.45 -16.45 10.35
N GLY A 62 -2.20 -16.36 9.88
CA GLY A 62 -1.73 -15.27 9.01
C GLY A 62 -1.56 -15.67 7.56
N LYS A 63 -0.99 -14.77 6.75
CA LYS A 63 -0.54 -15.06 5.38
C LYS A 63 0.81 -15.77 5.35
N TYR A 64 1.65 -15.55 6.36
CA TYR A 64 2.97 -16.16 6.41
C TYR A 64 2.81 -17.66 6.65
N THR A 65 3.60 -18.47 5.95
CA THR A 65 3.74 -19.88 6.32
C THR A 65 4.41 -19.99 7.70
N GLU A 66 4.25 -21.12 8.37
CA GLU A 66 4.90 -21.37 9.66
C GLU A 66 6.43 -21.15 9.58
N ALA A 67 7.07 -21.66 8.53
CA ALA A 67 8.50 -21.46 8.29
C ALA A 67 8.86 -19.98 8.09
N GLN A 68 8.02 -19.21 7.39
CA GLN A 68 8.22 -17.76 7.23
C GLN A 68 8.05 -17.02 8.56
N ALA A 69 7.03 -17.34 9.35
CA ALA A 69 6.79 -16.73 10.65
C ALA A 69 7.94 -17.03 11.64
N MET A 70 8.42 -18.28 11.68
CA MET A 70 9.59 -18.66 12.48
C MET A 70 10.86 -17.93 12.03
N ARG A 71 11.10 -17.85 10.71
CA ARG A 71 12.23 -17.09 10.19
C ARG A 71 12.12 -15.61 10.56
N PHE A 72 10.95 -15.00 10.36
CA PHE A 72 10.67 -13.59 10.67
C PHE A 72 11.04 -13.25 12.12
N ARG A 73 10.64 -14.08 13.08
CA ARG A 73 11.02 -13.90 14.50
C ARG A 73 12.50 -14.15 14.76
N ARG A 74 13.12 -15.13 14.08
CA ARG A 74 14.52 -15.48 14.29
C ARG A 74 15.50 -14.42 13.77
N VAL A 75 15.29 -13.94 12.55
CA VAL A 75 16.21 -13.02 11.87
C VAL A 75 15.85 -11.55 12.10
N GLY A 76 14.61 -11.29 12.51
CA GLY A 76 14.06 -9.94 12.63
C GLY A 76 13.44 -9.44 11.33
N ALA A 77 12.53 -8.49 11.45
CA ALA A 77 11.77 -7.91 10.36
C ALA A 77 12.68 -7.27 9.31
N ARG A 78 13.77 -6.63 9.71
CA ARG A 78 14.70 -5.97 8.78
C ARG A 78 15.33 -6.94 7.79
N GLU A 79 15.96 -8.00 8.29
CA GLU A 79 16.58 -9.02 7.44
C GLU A 79 15.52 -9.82 6.68
N PHE A 80 14.37 -10.09 7.30
CA PHE A 80 13.28 -10.79 6.63
C PHE A 80 12.74 -10.02 5.42
N LEU A 81 12.61 -8.69 5.55
CA LEU A 81 12.18 -7.80 4.48
C LEU A 81 13.33 -7.35 3.58
N ARG A 82 14.56 -7.83 3.77
CA ARG A 82 15.77 -7.48 2.99
C ARG A 82 16.13 -5.99 3.00
N LEU A 83 15.85 -5.34 4.12
CA LEU A 83 16.18 -3.94 4.43
C LEU A 83 17.47 -3.79 5.25
N ASP A 84 18.30 -4.84 5.31
CA ASP A 84 19.58 -4.91 6.04
C ASP A 84 20.74 -4.25 5.28
N LYS A 85 20.54 -3.88 4.01
CA LYS A 85 21.56 -3.18 3.21
C LYS A 85 21.76 -1.72 3.72
N PRO A 86 22.99 -1.17 3.66
CA PRO A 86 23.31 0.16 4.20
C PRO A 86 22.39 1.28 3.71
N GLN A 87 22.00 1.26 2.43
CA GLN A 87 21.11 2.28 1.85
C GLN A 87 19.70 2.30 2.47
N PHE A 88 19.29 1.23 3.15
CA PHE A 88 17.97 1.10 3.79
C PHE A 88 18.03 1.17 5.32
N ALA A 89 19.22 1.37 5.91
CA ALA A 89 19.41 1.37 7.36
C ALA A 89 18.55 2.42 8.08
N HIS A 90 18.31 3.56 7.42
CA HIS A 90 17.51 4.67 7.94
C HIS A 90 15.99 4.39 7.97
N LEU A 91 15.51 3.37 7.25
CA LEU A 91 14.07 3.11 7.15
C LEU A 91 13.54 2.51 8.47
N PRO A 92 12.56 3.12 9.13
CA PRO A 92 11.91 2.53 10.29
C PRO A 92 11.04 1.34 9.88
N ILE A 93 10.95 0.38 10.80
CA ILE A 93 10.08 -0.79 10.71
C ILE A 93 9.04 -0.71 11.83
N PHE A 94 7.78 -0.61 11.43
CA PHE A 94 6.60 -0.47 12.28
C PHE A 94 5.92 -1.82 12.48
N GLY A 95 5.60 -2.13 13.73
CA GLY A 95 4.74 -3.23 14.11
C GLY A 95 3.30 -2.76 14.30
N ASP A 96 2.36 -3.47 13.70
CA ASP A 96 0.93 -3.33 13.99
C ASP A 96 0.42 -4.56 14.74
N CYS A 97 -0.47 -4.37 15.71
CA CYS A 97 -0.95 -5.45 16.58
C CYS A 97 -1.97 -6.36 15.86
N GLY A 98 -2.47 -5.95 14.69
CA GLY A 98 -3.38 -6.73 13.86
C GLY A 98 -4.85 -6.59 14.25
N ALA A 99 -5.28 -5.47 14.83
CA ALA A 99 -6.64 -5.32 15.33
C ALA A 99 -7.76 -5.57 14.31
N PHE A 100 -7.48 -5.40 13.02
CA PHE A 100 -8.42 -5.78 11.95
C PHE A 100 -8.77 -7.28 11.93
N THR A 101 -7.86 -8.17 12.35
CA THR A 101 -8.10 -9.62 12.31
C THR A 101 -8.97 -10.11 13.47
N TYR A 102 -9.06 -9.35 14.56
CA TYR A 102 -9.82 -9.73 15.77
C TYR A 102 -10.88 -8.71 16.19
N HIS A 103 -11.23 -7.73 15.35
CA HIS A 103 -12.24 -6.70 15.68
C HIS A 103 -13.63 -7.25 16.04
N LYS A 104 -13.90 -8.53 15.75
CA LYS A 104 -15.15 -9.23 16.07
C LYS A 104 -15.08 -10.02 17.38
N GLU A 105 -13.90 -10.22 17.93
CA GLU A 105 -13.72 -10.87 19.23
C GLU A 105 -14.17 -9.92 20.34
N ASP A 106 -14.54 -10.49 21.50
CA ASP A 106 -14.94 -9.70 22.67
C ASP A 106 -13.74 -8.94 23.29
N ARG A 107 -12.55 -9.50 23.14
CA ARG A 107 -11.28 -8.91 23.62
C ARG A 107 -10.16 -9.23 22.64
N PRO A 108 -9.12 -8.39 22.56
CA PRO A 108 -7.91 -8.73 21.80
C PRO A 108 -7.34 -10.08 22.28
N PRO A 109 -6.97 -10.98 21.37
CA PRO A 109 -6.47 -12.31 21.72
C PRO A 109 -4.99 -12.30 22.12
N TYR A 110 -4.36 -11.14 22.11
CA TYR A 110 -2.96 -10.95 22.44
C TYR A 110 -2.86 -9.99 23.62
N THR A 111 -2.05 -10.35 24.61
CA THR A 111 -1.76 -9.45 25.71
C THR A 111 -0.74 -8.37 25.28
N PRO A 112 -0.62 -7.28 26.04
CA PRO A 112 0.45 -6.30 25.88
C PRO A 112 1.84 -6.93 25.95
N ASP A 113 2.10 -7.86 26.88
CA ASP A 113 3.37 -8.58 27.00
C ASP A 113 3.66 -9.46 25.78
N ASP A 114 2.68 -10.25 25.33
CA ASP A 114 2.85 -11.09 24.12
C ASP A 114 3.15 -10.25 22.88
N THR A 115 2.62 -9.03 22.82
CA THR A 115 2.83 -8.11 21.70
C THR A 115 4.17 -7.41 21.80
N ALA A 116 4.62 -7.05 23.00
CA ALA A 116 5.96 -6.54 23.25
C ALA A 116 7.02 -7.60 22.89
N GLU A 117 6.85 -8.85 23.31
CA GLU A 117 7.74 -9.96 22.94
C GLU A 117 7.79 -10.16 21.43
N PHE A 118 6.64 -10.19 20.75
CA PHE A 118 6.59 -10.27 19.29
C PHE A 118 7.38 -9.14 18.62
N TYR A 119 7.25 -7.90 19.13
CA TYR A 119 8.00 -6.79 18.57
C TYR A 119 9.50 -6.86 18.85
N ASP A 120 9.90 -7.42 20.00
CA ASP A 120 11.30 -7.59 20.36
C ASP A 120 11.98 -8.70 19.56
N ASP A 121 11.34 -9.88 19.48
CA ASP A 121 11.77 -11.02 18.67
C ASP A 121 12.06 -10.57 17.24
N ALA A 122 11.10 -9.89 16.64
CA ALA A 122 11.19 -9.41 15.28
C ALA A 122 11.96 -8.08 15.14
N ARG A 123 12.51 -7.53 16.22
CA ARG A 123 13.38 -6.34 16.23
C ARG A 123 12.77 -5.14 15.53
N PHE A 124 11.50 -4.87 15.78
CA PHE A 124 10.84 -3.67 15.28
C PHE A 124 11.47 -2.41 15.87
N THR A 125 11.37 -1.30 15.13
CA THR A 125 11.83 0.02 15.62
C THR A 125 10.70 0.83 16.25
N HIS A 126 9.46 0.57 15.81
CA HIS A 126 8.24 1.23 16.24
C HIS A 126 7.15 0.17 16.38
N GLY A 127 6.21 0.33 17.31
CA GLY A 127 5.09 -0.62 17.38
C GLY A 127 3.87 -0.08 18.12
N CYS A 128 2.69 -0.37 17.57
CA CYS A 128 1.41 0.03 18.13
C CYS A 128 1.04 -0.83 19.35
N SER A 129 0.54 -0.19 20.41
CA SER A 129 -0.09 -0.86 21.54
C SER A 129 -1.27 -1.71 21.09
N VAL A 130 -1.61 -2.75 21.85
CA VAL A 130 -2.77 -3.59 21.55
C VAL A 130 -4.05 -2.77 21.69
N ASP A 131 -4.80 -2.62 20.60
CA ASP A 131 -6.05 -1.87 20.58
C ASP A 131 -7.23 -2.74 20.18
N HIS A 132 -8.43 -2.19 20.37
CA HIS A 132 -9.67 -2.80 19.93
C HIS A 132 -10.47 -1.80 19.07
N ILE A 133 -10.54 -2.05 17.76
CA ILE A 133 -11.10 -1.08 16.81
C ILE A 133 -12.57 -0.76 17.11
N ILE A 134 -12.90 0.52 17.07
CA ILE A 134 -14.26 1.07 17.16
C ILE A 134 -14.67 1.57 15.78
N PHE A 135 -15.82 1.10 15.27
CA PHE A 135 -16.35 1.49 13.96
C PHE A 135 -17.60 2.38 14.02
N ASP A 136 -18.12 2.65 15.23
CA ASP A 136 -19.38 3.36 15.47
C ASP A 136 -19.19 4.89 15.45
N PHE A 137 -18.45 5.41 14.47
CA PHE A 137 -18.06 6.82 14.43
C PHE A 137 -19.23 7.76 14.07
N ASP A 138 -19.44 8.79 14.89
CA ASP A 138 -20.41 9.87 14.71
C ASP A 138 -19.77 11.23 14.98
N GLU A 139 -19.70 12.06 13.93
CA GLU A 139 -19.07 13.39 13.96
C GLU A 139 -19.95 14.47 14.63
N SER A 140 -21.24 14.19 14.83
CA SER A 140 -22.18 15.13 15.44
C SER A 140 -22.04 15.20 16.97
N LEU A 141 -21.52 14.14 17.58
CA LEU A 141 -21.33 14.03 19.03
C LEU A 141 -20.27 15.00 19.56
N ARG A 142 -20.41 15.37 20.84
CA ARG A 142 -19.51 16.29 21.54
C ARG A 142 -18.92 15.63 22.78
N GLY A 143 -17.65 15.91 23.05
CA GLY A 143 -16.93 15.30 24.17
C GLY A 143 -17.04 13.76 24.18
N LEU A 144 -17.41 13.21 25.33
CA LEU A 144 -17.64 11.76 25.55
C LEU A 144 -19.11 11.34 25.43
N GLU A 145 -19.98 12.19 24.88
CA GLU A 145 -21.37 11.85 24.64
C GLU A 145 -21.50 10.74 23.57
N GLY A 146 -22.64 10.03 23.59
CA GLY A 146 -22.95 8.94 22.67
C GLY A 146 -22.06 7.70 22.84
N GLY A 147 -21.80 6.96 21.76
CA GLY A 147 -21.06 5.70 21.80
C GLY A 147 -21.87 4.55 22.40
N THR A 148 -21.85 3.42 21.70
CA THR A 148 -22.46 2.17 22.19
C THR A 148 -21.73 1.68 23.45
N GLU A 149 -22.38 0.80 24.22
CA GLU A 149 -21.72 0.13 25.35
C GLU A 149 -20.45 -0.60 24.89
N GLU A 150 -20.51 -1.23 23.72
CA GLU A 150 -19.37 -1.88 23.06
C GLU A 150 -18.25 -0.88 22.76
N ALA A 151 -18.56 0.26 22.14
CA ALA A 151 -17.56 1.29 21.83
C ALA A 151 -16.87 1.82 23.10
N ARG A 152 -17.64 2.06 24.17
CA ARG A 152 -17.11 2.48 25.47
C ARG A 152 -16.23 1.38 26.09
N ARG A 153 -16.64 0.12 26.04
CA ARG A 153 -15.82 -1.01 26.53
C ARG A 153 -14.50 -1.11 25.76
N ARG A 154 -14.54 -1.07 24.43
CA ARG A 154 -13.35 -1.14 23.56
C ARG A 154 -12.40 0.02 23.77
N PHE A 155 -12.93 1.21 24.04
CA PHE A 155 -12.14 2.39 24.37
C PHE A 155 -11.35 2.20 25.65
N GLU A 156 -11.98 1.74 26.74
CA GLU A 156 -11.26 1.46 27.99
C GLU A 156 -10.27 0.30 27.83
N ILE A 157 -10.64 -0.81 27.16
CA ILE A 157 -9.71 -1.92 26.85
C ILE A 157 -8.46 -1.41 26.11
N THR A 158 -8.64 -0.51 25.14
CA THR A 158 -7.53 0.05 24.37
C THR A 158 -6.58 0.87 25.27
N LEU A 159 -7.13 1.66 26.19
CA LEU A 159 -6.34 2.45 27.13
C LEU A 159 -5.64 1.61 28.20
N GLU A 160 -6.33 0.60 28.76
CA GLU A 160 -5.77 -0.36 29.71
C GLU A 160 -4.59 -1.12 29.08
N ASN A 161 -4.77 -1.59 27.85
CA ASN A 161 -3.71 -2.25 27.10
C ASN A 161 -2.55 -1.31 26.79
N ALA A 162 -2.81 -0.05 26.47
CA ALA A 162 -1.76 0.94 26.21
C ALA A 162 -0.92 1.22 27.47
N ASP A 163 -1.53 1.32 28.64
CA ASP A 163 -0.79 1.50 29.91
C ASP A 163 0.13 0.30 30.19
N ALA A 164 -0.42 -0.91 30.13
CA ALA A 164 0.35 -2.15 30.31
C ALA A 164 1.47 -2.31 29.25
N PHE A 165 1.19 -1.98 27.99
CA PHE A 165 2.17 -2.06 26.90
C PHE A 165 3.35 -1.11 27.11
N ARG A 166 3.12 0.05 27.74
CA ARG A 166 4.18 1.00 28.08
C ARG A 166 5.16 0.39 29.09
N VAL A 167 4.66 -0.39 30.04
CA VAL A 167 5.47 -1.13 31.01
C VAL A 167 6.22 -2.27 30.33
N ALA A 168 5.50 -3.09 29.55
CA ALA A 168 6.04 -4.27 28.86
C ALA A 168 7.17 -3.96 27.86
N THR A 169 7.25 -2.72 27.35
CA THR A 169 8.25 -2.31 26.36
C THR A 169 9.43 -1.53 26.95
N ARG A 170 9.48 -1.30 28.28
CA ARG A 170 10.53 -0.49 28.91
C ARG A 170 11.94 -1.03 28.67
N HIS A 171 12.13 -2.34 28.66
CA HIS A 171 13.43 -2.98 28.40
C HIS A 171 13.93 -2.77 26.96
N MET A 172 13.06 -2.31 26.06
CA MET A 172 13.38 -2.03 24.65
C MET A 172 13.62 -0.54 24.35
N SER A 173 13.50 0.33 25.35
CA SER A 173 13.44 1.80 25.17
C SER A 173 14.63 2.44 24.42
N SER A 174 15.79 1.78 24.34
CA SER A 174 16.95 2.28 23.58
C SER A 174 16.86 2.05 22.07
N ARG A 175 15.97 1.16 21.60
CA ARG A 175 15.86 0.75 20.19
C ARG A 175 14.43 0.75 19.64
N PHE A 176 13.43 0.89 20.52
CA PHE A 176 12.02 0.75 20.19
C PHE A 176 11.20 1.94 20.67
N THR A 177 10.35 2.45 19.78
CA THR A 177 9.39 3.51 20.08
C THR A 177 7.97 2.94 20.14
N PRO A 178 7.34 2.87 21.32
CA PRO A 178 5.96 2.42 21.43
C PRO A 178 5.00 3.55 20.97
N LEU A 179 3.98 3.17 20.19
CA LEU A 179 2.90 4.07 19.76
C LEU A 179 1.63 3.73 20.53
N GLY A 180 1.07 4.73 21.21
CA GLY A 180 -0.22 4.61 21.89
C GLY A 180 -1.35 4.73 20.87
N VAL A 181 -2.19 3.71 20.73
CA VAL A 181 -3.28 3.74 19.74
C VAL A 181 -4.50 4.49 20.29
N ILE A 182 -4.93 5.50 19.55
CA ILE A 182 -6.17 6.23 19.80
C ILE A 182 -7.31 5.49 19.09
N GLN A 183 -8.32 5.11 19.85
CA GLN A 183 -9.63 4.67 19.34
C GLN A 183 -10.71 5.62 19.88
N GLY A 184 -11.86 5.64 19.22
CA GLY A 184 -13.01 6.43 19.66
C GLY A 184 -14.15 6.39 18.66
N TRP A 185 -15.30 6.92 19.05
CA TRP A 185 -16.52 6.98 18.25
C TRP A 185 -16.89 8.41 17.84
N SER A 186 -16.07 9.41 18.16
CA SER A 186 -16.31 10.82 17.85
C SER A 186 -14.99 11.60 17.92
N PRO A 187 -14.92 12.82 17.37
CA PRO A 187 -13.74 13.68 17.55
C PRO A 187 -13.39 13.90 19.03
N GLY A 188 -14.40 14.09 19.89
CA GLY A 188 -14.22 14.33 21.33
C GLY A 188 -13.70 13.11 22.09
N SER A 189 -14.22 11.92 21.81
CA SER A 189 -13.72 10.68 22.45
C SER A 189 -12.30 10.33 22.01
N MET A 190 -11.97 10.53 20.74
CA MET A 190 -10.60 10.36 20.25
C MET A 190 -9.63 11.37 20.88
N ALA A 191 -10.06 12.63 21.07
CA ALA A 191 -9.26 13.64 21.77
C ALA A 191 -9.01 13.25 23.24
N GLU A 192 -10.03 12.75 23.94
CA GLU A 192 -9.86 12.26 25.31
C GLU A 192 -8.90 11.06 25.37
N GLY A 193 -9.02 10.11 24.45
CA GLY A 193 -8.08 8.99 24.32
C GLY A 193 -6.64 9.48 24.14
N ALA A 194 -6.43 10.45 23.24
CA ALA A 194 -5.12 11.07 23.02
C ALA A 194 -4.56 11.75 24.28
N ARG A 195 -5.39 12.51 25.00
CA ARG A 195 -5.02 13.17 26.26
C ARG A 195 -4.56 12.16 27.31
N ARG A 196 -5.30 11.05 27.48
CA ARG A 196 -4.96 9.99 28.44
C ARG A 196 -3.67 9.25 28.05
N LEU A 197 -3.46 8.97 26.77
CA LEU A 197 -2.21 8.36 26.28
C LEU A 197 -1.00 9.28 26.51
N VAL A 198 -1.13 10.60 26.29
CA VAL A 198 -0.05 11.55 26.63
C VAL A 198 0.23 11.56 28.13
N ALA A 199 -0.81 11.52 28.97
CA ALA A 199 -0.64 11.42 30.42
C ALA A 199 0.05 10.12 30.87
N MET A 200 -0.09 9.02 30.12
CA MET A 200 0.68 7.76 30.32
C MET A 200 2.16 7.89 29.90
N GLY A 201 2.55 8.99 29.27
CA GLY A 201 3.91 9.26 28.82
C GLY A 201 4.22 8.78 27.40
N TYR A 202 3.21 8.62 26.54
CA TYR A 202 3.41 8.44 25.10
C TYR A 202 3.71 9.79 24.43
N ASP A 203 4.75 9.83 23.60
CA ASP A 203 5.10 10.98 22.75
C ASP A 203 4.75 10.76 21.27
N TYR A 204 4.27 9.55 20.94
CA TYR A 204 3.88 9.14 19.60
C TYR A 204 2.58 8.36 19.69
N LEU A 205 1.54 8.88 19.04
CA LEU A 205 0.21 8.28 19.04
C LEU A 205 -0.17 7.82 17.63
N ALA A 206 -0.92 6.73 17.54
CA ALA A 206 -1.46 6.21 16.30
C ALA A 206 -2.98 6.36 16.28
N LEU A 207 -3.52 7.12 15.32
CA LEU A 207 -4.96 7.30 15.15
C LEU A 207 -5.55 6.07 14.44
N GLY A 208 -6.24 5.22 15.21
CA GLY A 208 -6.95 4.03 14.74
C GLY A 208 -8.37 4.31 14.26
N GLY A 209 -9.03 3.28 13.72
CA GLY A 209 -10.43 3.35 13.29
C GLY A 209 -10.70 4.24 12.06
N THR A 210 -9.66 4.73 11.37
CA THR A 210 -9.83 5.75 10.32
C THR A 210 -10.21 5.20 8.94
N VAL A 211 -10.02 3.90 8.70
CA VAL A 211 -10.25 3.26 7.38
C VAL A 211 -11.64 3.58 6.78
N PRO A 212 -12.77 3.44 7.51
CA PRO A 212 -14.08 3.78 6.96
C PRO A 212 -14.37 5.28 6.88
N LEU A 213 -13.55 6.14 7.51
CA LEU A 213 -13.84 7.56 7.63
C LEU A 213 -13.53 8.35 6.35
N LYS A 214 -14.28 9.43 6.14
CA LYS A 214 -14.00 10.45 5.11
C LYS A 214 -12.84 11.33 5.56
N ALA A 215 -12.16 11.98 4.61
CA ALA A 215 -11.06 12.89 4.95
C ALA A 215 -11.51 14.05 5.87
N SER A 216 -12.71 14.61 5.66
CA SER A 216 -13.29 15.63 6.54
C SER A 216 -13.44 15.15 7.98
N GLN A 217 -13.87 13.90 8.17
CA GLN A 217 -14.05 13.29 9.49
C GLN A 217 -12.70 13.08 10.20
N ILE A 218 -11.69 12.57 9.48
CA ILE A 218 -10.33 12.42 10.01
C ILE A 218 -9.78 13.79 10.43
N LYS A 219 -9.97 14.84 9.62
CA LYS A 219 -9.56 16.21 9.96
C LYS A 219 -10.26 16.71 11.23
N SER A 220 -11.56 16.49 11.37
CA SER A 220 -12.29 16.84 12.60
C SER A 220 -11.69 16.18 13.85
N CYS A 221 -11.31 14.90 13.76
CA CYS A 221 -10.61 14.23 14.86
C CYS A 221 -9.23 14.86 15.12
N LEU A 222 -8.46 15.15 14.07
CA LEU A 222 -7.14 15.75 14.21
C LEU A 222 -7.19 17.15 14.83
N VAL A 223 -8.19 17.98 14.50
CA VAL A 223 -8.43 19.26 15.19
C VAL A 223 -8.61 19.02 16.68
N ALA A 224 -9.61 18.19 17.05
CA ALA A 224 -9.94 17.94 18.45
C ALA A 224 -8.77 17.35 19.24
N ILE A 225 -7.99 16.45 18.63
CA ILE A 225 -6.79 15.87 19.24
C ILE A 225 -5.72 16.95 19.43
N ARG A 226 -5.43 17.77 18.41
CA ARG A 226 -4.38 18.80 18.48
C ARG A 226 -4.70 19.91 19.48
N ASP A 227 -5.96 20.14 19.80
CA ASP A 227 -6.37 21.12 20.81
C ASP A 227 -6.06 20.66 22.25
N VAL A 228 -5.87 19.36 22.49
CA VAL A 228 -5.72 18.80 23.86
C VAL A 228 -4.37 18.17 24.15
N ILE A 229 -3.52 17.97 23.13
CA ILE A 229 -2.18 17.38 23.29
C ILE A 229 -1.06 18.39 22.99
N PRO A 230 0.15 18.20 23.55
CA PRO A 230 1.31 19.01 23.19
C PRO A 230 1.60 18.99 21.68
N GLN A 231 2.01 20.14 21.13
CA GLN A 231 2.34 20.24 19.70
C GLN A 231 3.50 19.34 19.27
N ALA A 232 4.42 19.03 20.20
CA ALA A 232 5.54 18.11 19.97
C ALA A 232 5.13 16.63 19.88
N THR A 233 3.93 16.27 20.34
CA THR A 233 3.45 14.88 20.27
C THR A 233 3.29 14.47 18.80
N ARG A 234 3.97 13.38 18.43
CA ARG A 234 3.98 12.81 17.09
C ARG A 234 2.66 12.07 16.83
N LEU A 235 2.16 12.17 15.60
CA LEU A 235 0.93 11.49 15.18
C LEU A 235 1.19 10.60 13.97
N HIS A 236 0.71 9.36 14.05
CA HIS A 236 0.63 8.41 12.96
C HIS A 236 -0.85 8.20 12.59
N ILE A 237 -1.22 8.19 11.31
CA ILE A 237 -2.58 7.81 10.89
C ILE A 237 -2.58 6.39 10.35
N LEU A 238 -3.33 5.49 11.01
CA LEU A 238 -3.40 4.09 10.62
C LEU A 238 -4.32 3.88 9.42
N GLY A 239 -3.84 3.17 8.38
CA GLY A 239 -4.64 2.76 7.23
C GLY A 239 -5.16 3.90 6.36
N PHE A 240 -4.34 4.93 6.12
CA PHE A 240 -4.75 6.13 5.40
C PHE A 240 -4.94 5.89 3.89
N ALA A 241 -6.18 5.92 3.40
CA ALA A 241 -6.52 5.63 2.00
C ALA A 241 -6.95 6.87 1.17
N LYS A 242 -6.64 8.10 1.62
CA LYS A 242 -7.14 9.35 1.00
C LYS A 242 -6.05 10.07 0.20
N ALA A 243 -5.47 9.36 -0.77
CA ALA A 243 -4.34 9.83 -1.57
C ALA A 243 -4.58 11.19 -2.26
N ASP A 244 -5.80 11.43 -2.75
CA ASP A 244 -6.17 12.67 -3.47
C ASP A 244 -6.29 13.91 -2.58
N GLU A 245 -6.34 13.73 -1.26
CA GLU A 245 -6.55 14.80 -0.30
C GLU A 245 -5.35 14.96 0.65
N ILE A 246 -4.23 14.25 0.42
CA ILE A 246 -3.08 14.22 1.35
C ILE A 246 -2.47 15.61 1.60
N ASP A 247 -2.49 16.48 0.59
CA ASP A 247 -2.02 17.87 0.66
C ASP A 247 -2.79 18.69 1.71
N THR A 248 -4.09 18.41 1.85
CA THR A 248 -4.96 19.09 2.80
C THR A 248 -4.74 18.69 4.26
N PHE A 249 -3.85 17.74 4.54
CA PHE A 249 -3.50 17.31 5.89
C PHE A 249 -2.27 18.03 6.47
N GLY A 250 -1.61 18.91 5.69
CA GLY A 250 -0.40 19.62 6.12
C GLY A 250 -0.56 20.39 7.44
N SER A 251 -1.68 21.06 7.69
CA SER A 251 -1.84 21.86 8.91
C SER A 251 -1.89 21.06 10.23
N PHE A 252 -2.00 19.73 10.19
CA PHE A 252 -2.19 18.90 11.39
C PHE A 252 -0.90 18.34 12.00
N ASN A 253 0.26 18.72 11.47
CA ASN A 253 1.58 18.27 11.94
C ASN A 253 1.67 16.73 12.05
N ILE A 254 1.19 15.99 11.07
CA ILE A 254 1.25 14.52 11.07
C ILE A 254 2.70 14.10 10.84
N THR A 255 3.19 13.19 11.68
CA THR A 255 4.56 12.67 11.57
C THR A 255 4.64 11.62 10.46
N SER A 256 3.65 10.73 10.39
CA SER A 256 3.63 9.61 9.46
C SER A 256 2.21 9.08 9.21
N PHE A 257 2.05 8.22 8.22
CA PHE A 257 0.84 7.43 8.01
C PHE A 257 1.22 6.13 7.30
N ASP A 258 0.42 5.09 7.46
CA ASP A 258 0.59 3.86 6.67
C ASP A 258 -0.51 3.67 5.63
N THR A 259 -0.15 3.04 4.51
CA THR A 259 -1.13 2.59 3.51
C THR A 259 -0.57 1.55 2.55
N THR A 260 -1.42 0.62 2.13
CA THR A 260 -1.17 -0.27 0.97
C THR A 260 -2.01 0.17 -0.25
N SER A 261 -2.74 1.28 -0.15
CA SER A 261 -3.75 1.68 -1.15
C SER A 261 -3.19 1.87 -2.57
N PRO A 262 -2.01 2.50 -2.79
CA PRO A 262 -1.44 2.64 -4.14
C PRO A 262 -1.19 1.30 -4.82
N LEU A 263 -0.70 0.31 -4.07
CA LEU A 263 -0.45 -1.03 -4.57
C LEU A 263 -1.76 -1.78 -4.83
N ILE A 264 -2.68 -1.78 -3.86
CA ILE A 264 -3.95 -2.52 -3.97
C ILE A 264 -4.84 -1.97 -5.09
N ARG A 265 -4.90 -0.64 -5.30
CA ARG A 265 -5.70 -0.03 -6.37
C ARG A 265 -5.25 -0.47 -7.76
N ALA A 266 -4.00 -0.88 -7.94
CA ALA A 266 -3.55 -1.44 -9.21
C ALA A 266 -4.30 -2.69 -9.65
N PHE A 267 -4.92 -3.44 -8.73
CA PHE A 267 -5.62 -4.69 -9.04
C PHE A 267 -6.98 -4.91 -8.35
N LYS A 268 -7.38 -4.06 -7.41
CA LYS A 268 -8.76 -4.07 -6.84
C LYS A 268 -9.66 -2.97 -7.38
N ASP A 269 -9.10 -1.87 -7.89
CA ASP A 269 -9.89 -0.78 -8.47
C ASP A 269 -10.34 -1.15 -9.91
N ALA A 270 -11.51 -0.66 -10.32
CA ALA A 270 -12.04 -0.92 -11.66
C ALA A 270 -11.54 0.08 -12.72
N LYS A 271 -11.06 1.25 -12.30
CA LYS A 271 -10.80 2.42 -13.16
C LYS A 271 -9.46 3.11 -12.91
N SER A 272 -8.97 3.11 -11.67
CA SER A 272 -7.81 3.90 -11.23
C SER A 272 -6.66 2.97 -10.88
N ASN A 273 -6.02 2.40 -11.88
CA ASN A 273 -5.06 1.32 -11.69
C ASN A 273 -3.60 1.76 -11.86
N TYR A 274 -3.34 2.77 -12.68
CA TYR A 274 -2.00 3.30 -12.95
C TYR A 274 -1.97 4.79 -12.62
N TYR A 275 -0.96 5.21 -11.85
CA TYR A 275 -0.84 6.58 -11.36
C TYR A 275 0.20 7.35 -12.18
N LEU A 276 -0.06 8.63 -12.43
CA LEU A 276 0.94 9.62 -12.82
C LEU A 276 0.78 10.89 -12.00
N PRO A 277 1.87 11.64 -11.76
CA PRO A 277 1.76 12.98 -11.20
C PRO A 277 1.29 13.97 -12.27
N THR A 278 0.41 14.90 -11.90
CA THR A 278 0.07 16.06 -12.72
C THR A 278 1.07 17.19 -12.50
N LYS A 279 1.10 18.16 -13.42
CA LYS A 279 1.87 19.42 -13.24
C LYS A 279 1.46 20.22 -11.99
N THR A 280 0.26 19.98 -11.47
CA THR A 280 -0.29 20.66 -10.29
C THR A 280 0.00 19.93 -8.98
N GLY A 281 0.81 18.86 -9.00
CA GLY A 281 1.11 18.08 -7.81
C GLY A 281 -0.08 17.24 -7.32
N LYS A 282 -0.98 16.82 -8.23
CA LYS A 282 -2.07 15.88 -7.93
C LYS A 282 -1.83 14.54 -8.64
N LEU A 283 -2.59 13.52 -8.27
CA LEU A 283 -2.58 12.25 -8.98
C LEU A 283 -3.55 12.25 -10.16
N GLU A 284 -3.05 11.77 -11.29
CA GLU A 284 -3.83 11.40 -12.44
C GLU A 284 -3.92 9.87 -12.52
N TYR A 285 -5.09 9.38 -12.91
CA TYR A 285 -5.39 7.95 -12.92
C TYR A 285 -5.73 7.43 -14.31
N PHE A 286 -5.17 6.27 -14.63
CA PHE A 286 -5.42 5.53 -15.86
C PHE A 286 -5.98 4.13 -15.57
N THR A 287 -6.84 3.66 -16.48
CA THR A 287 -7.48 2.34 -16.37
C THR A 287 -6.61 1.29 -17.02
N ALA A 288 -6.28 0.23 -16.27
CA ALA A 288 -5.54 -0.87 -16.85
C ALA A 288 -6.42 -1.68 -17.84
N ILE A 289 -5.84 -2.06 -18.97
CA ILE A 289 -6.51 -2.76 -20.06
C ILE A 289 -6.69 -4.24 -19.70
N ARG A 290 -7.93 -4.67 -19.48
CA ARG A 290 -8.25 -6.04 -19.02
C ARG A 290 -8.16 -7.05 -20.15
N VAL A 291 -7.19 -7.96 -20.02
CA VAL A 291 -7.00 -9.12 -20.88
C VAL A 291 -6.73 -10.34 -19.97
N PRO A 292 -7.73 -10.79 -19.18
CA PRO A 292 -7.56 -11.95 -18.30
C PRO A 292 -7.36 -13.24 -19.12
N GLN A 293 -6.92 -14.32 -18.48
CA GLN A 293 -6.78 -15.63 -19.13
C GLN A 293 -8.17 -16.18 -19.52
N ALA A 294 -8.35 -16.58 -20.78
CA ALA A 294 -9.64 -17.09 -21.29
C ALA A 294 -10.16 -18.27 -20.48
N LEU A 295 -9.26 -19.12 -20.01
CA LEU A 295 -9.58 -20.38 -19.35
C LEU A 295 -9.74 -20.26 -17.82
N GLU A 296 -9.44 -19.09 -17.25
CA GLU A 296 -9.51 -18.87 -15.80
C GLU A 296 -10.57 -17.84 -15.43
N ASN A 297 -10.98 -16.96 -16.35
CA ASN A 297 -11.96 -15.93 -16.07
C ASN A 297 -13.38 -16.52 -15.93
N PRO A 298 -14.06 -16.38 -14.77
CA PRO A 298 -15.37 -16.99 -14.56
C PRO A 298 -16.48 -16.49 -15.49
N LYS A 299 -16.39 -15.26 -16.00
CA LYS A 299 -17.37 -14.72 -16.96
C LYS A 299 -17.18 -15.36 -18.32
N LEU A 300 -15.95 -15.46 -18.80
CA LEU A 300 -15.62 -16.14 -20.06
C LEU A 300 -15.95 -17.64 -20.01
N MET A 301 -15.63 -18.31 -18.91
CA MET A 301 -16.00 -19.73 -18.72
C MET A 301 -17.52 -19.95 -18.76
N ARG A 302 -18.33 -19.01 -18.22
CA ARG A 302 -19.80 -19.09 -18.30
C ARG A 302 -20.31 -18.86 -19.73
N LEU A 303 -19.70 -17.94 -20.48
CA LEU A 303 -20.01 -17.72 -21.90
C LEU A 303 -19.74 -18.97 -22.74
N ALA A 304 -18.62 -19.66 -22.45
CA ALA A 304 -18.28 -20.93 -23.07
C ALA A 304 -19.29 -22.03 -22.75
N LYS A 305 -19.63 -22.20 -21.47
CA LYS A 305 -20.59 -23.22 -21.02
C LYS A 305 -21.99 -23.05 -21.61
N ARG A 306 -22.42 -21.81 -21.89
CA ARG A 306 -23.73 -21.52 -22.50
C ARG A 306 -23.73 -21.53 -24.03
N GLY A 307 -22.57 -21.77 -24.66
CA GLY A 307 -22.44 -21.80 -26.13
C GLY A 307 -22.45 -20.43 -26.82
N ALA A 308 -22.35 -19.32 -26.08
CA ALA A 308 -22.36 -17.98 -26.68
C ALA A 308 -21.01 -17.59 -27.31
N LEU A 309 -19.91 -18.13 -26.80
CA LEU A 309 -18.57 -18.04 -27.39
C LEU A 309 -17.88 -19.37 -27.15
N ASN A 310 -17.31 -20.01 -28.18
CA ASN A 310 -16.60 -21.26 -27.94
C ASN A 310 -15.18 -21.00 -27.37
N GLN A 311 -14.58 -22.03 -26.78
CA GLN A 311 -13.30 -21.90 -26.07
C GLN A 311 -12.13 -21.55 -26.99
N GLU A 312 -12.10 -22.10 -28.21
CA GLU A 312 -11.08 -21.81 -29.22
C GLU A 312 -11.13 -20.35 -29.69
N GLN A 313 -12.34 -19.83 -29.90
CA GLN A 313 -12.58 -18.42 -30.20
C GLN A 313 -12.06 -17.53 -29.08
N LEU A 314 -12.35 -17.85 -27.81
CA LEU A 314 -11.87 -17.07 -26.67
C LEU A 314 -10.34 -17.03 -26.59
N VAL A 315 -9.66 -18.15 -26.82
CA VAL A 315 -8.19 -18.22 -26.85
C VAL A 315 -7.62 -17.43 -28.02
N SER A 316 -8.26 -17.49 -29.20
CA SER A 316 -7.87 -16.70 -30.37
C SER A 316 -8.02 -15.19 -30.11
N MET A 317 -9.17 -14.75 -29.57
CA MET A 317 -9.43 -13.35 -29.22
C MET A 317 -8.46 -12.83 -28.16
N GLU A 318 -8.14 -13.64 -27.15
CA GLU A 318 -7.13 -13.31 -26.14
C GLU A 318 -5.77 -13.06 -26.77
N LYS A 319 -5.31 -13.98 -27.64
CA LYS A 319 -4.04 -13.86 -28.36
C LYS A 319 -4.02 -12.61 -29.23
N SER A 320 -5.09 -12.33 -29.96
CA SER A 320 -5.22 -11.14 -30.80
C SER A 320 -5.19 -9.86 -29.97
N ALA A 321 -5.87 -9.80 -28.83
CA ALA A 321 -5.86 -8.63 -27.94
C ALA A 321 -4.45 -8.36 -27.38
N LEU A 322 -3.72 -9.39 -26.93
CA LEU A 322 -2.33 -9.25 -26.47
C LEU A 322 -1.40 -8.82 -27.60
N ALA A 323 -1.54 -9.42 -28.79
CA ALA A 323 -0.73 -9.07 -29.95
C ALA A 323 -0.95 -7.61 -30.37
N ALA A 324 -2.21 -7.17 -30.48
CA ALA A 324 -2.56 -5.80 -30.85
C ALA A 324 -1.98 -4.77 -29.88
N LEU A 325 -2.08 -5.00 -28.56
CA LEU A 325 -1.47 -4.10 -27.56
C LEU A 325 0.05 -4.00 -27.73
N ARG A 326 0.73 -5.13 -27.95
CA ARG A 326 2.19 -5.16 -28.15
C ARG A 326 2.62 -4.50 -29.46
N GLN A 327 1.86 -4.69 -30.53
CA GLN A 327 2.10 -4.05 -31.83
C GLN A 327 1.84 -2.54 -31.75
N TYR A 328 0.78 -2.12 -31.07
CA TYR A 328 0.49 -0.72 -30.79
C TYR A 328 1.63 -0.02 -30.03
N ASP A 329 2.21 -0.71 -29.05
CA ASP A 329 3.36 -0.20 -28.31
C ASP A 329 4.64 -0.12 -29.13
N ARG A 330 4.73 -0.84 -30.26
CA ARG A 330 5.81 -0.71 -31.25
C ARG A 330 5.45 0.22 -32.41
N ASP A 331 4.32 0.91 -32.32
CA ASP A 331 3.83 1.81 -33.37
C ASP A 331 3.51 1.09 -34.71
N GLU A 332 3.23 -0.21 -34.66
CA GLU A 332 2.93 -1.07 -35.83
C GLU A 332 1.44 -1.08 -36.21
N VAL A 333 0.56 -0.79 -35.26
CA VAL A 333 -0.91 -0.79 -35.43
C VAL A 333 -1.51 0.49 -34.86
N GLY A 334 -2.59 0.98 -35.46
CA GLY A 334 -3.27 2.21 -35.04
C GLY A 334 -4.08 2.08 -33.75
N LEU A 335 -4.44 3.23 -33.16
CA LEU A 335 -5.22 3.30 -31.91
C LEU A 335 -6.60 2.65 -32.04
N GLU A 336 -7.37 2.99 -33.07
CA GLU A 336 -8.75 2.51 -33.22
C GLU A 336 -8.78 0.99 -33.50
N GLU A 337 -7.89 0.47 -34.34
CA GLU A 337 -7.77 -0.97 -34.61
C GLU A 337 -7.39 -1.76 -33.34
N THR A 338 -6.44 -1.24 -32.55
CA THR A 338 -6.05 -1.82 -31.26
C THR A 338 -7.23 -1.83 -30.30
N LEU A 339 -7.94 -0.70 -30.21
CA LEU A 339 -9.08 -0.52 -29.31
C LEU A 339 -10.23 -1.46 -29.64
N ASP A 340 -10.56 -1.62 -30.93
CA ASP A 340 -11.62 -2.53 -31.40
C ASP A 340 -11.26 -3.99 -31.09
N THR A 341 -10.03 -4.40 -31.40
CA THR A 341 -9.52 -5.76 -31.12
C THR A 341 -9.55 -6.07 -29.62
N VAL A 342 -9.08 -5.15 -28.79
CA VAL A 342 -9.07 -5.31 -27.33
C VAL A 342 -10.49 -5.33 -26.77
N LEU A 343 -11.38 -4.46 -27.23
CA LEU A 343 -12.76 -4.40 -26.71
C LEU A 343 -13.57 -5.64 -27.08
N ALA A 344 -13.33 -6.24 -28.24
CA ALA A 344 -13.95 -7.50 -28.63
C ALA A 344 -13.72 -8.59 -27.58
N TYR A 345 -12.52 -8.63 -26.98
CA TYR A 345 -12.20 -9.56 -25.90
C TYR A 345 -12.56 -9.05 -24.50
N ALA A 346 -12.27 -7.78 -24.20
CA ALA A 346 -12.43 -7.23 -22.86
C ALA A 346 -13.90 -7.08 -22.46
N THR A 347 -14.80 -6.81 -23.42
CA THR A 347 -16.24 -6.69 -23.15
C THR A 347 -16.80 -7.97 -22.53
N PRO A 348 -16.73 -9.15 -23.17
CA PRO A 348 -17.20 -10.39 -22.56
C PRO A 348 -16.46 -10.72 -21.25
N ALA A 349 -15.17 -10.40 -21.15
CA ALA A 349 -14.39 -10.63 -19.93
C ALA A 349 -14.83 -9.75 -18.74
N VAL A 350 -15.35 -8.55 -19.01
CA VAL A 350 -15.76 -7.57 -17.99
C VAL A 350 -17.26 -7.63 -17.71
N THR A 351 -18.11 -7.79 -18.72
CA THR A 351 -19.57 -7.73 -18.57
C THR A 351 -20.19 -9.13 -18.43
N GLY A 352 -19.57 -10.16 -19.02
CA GLY A 352 -20.18 -11.49 -19.16
C GLY A 352 -21.21 -11.58 -20.29
N SER A 353 -21.13 -10.65 -21.25
CA SER A 353 -21.94 -10.59 -22.47
C SER A 353 -21.08 -10.16 -23.65
N THR A 354 -21.43 -10.61 -24.86
CA THR A 354 -20.72 -10.19 -26.07
C THR A 354 -21.03 -8.73 -26.42
N ILE A 355 -20.25 -8.13 -27.34
CA ILE A 355 -20.54 -6.79 -27.86
C ILE A 355 -21.90 -6.77 -28.58
N ASP A 356 -22.18 -7.83 -29.36
CA ASP A 356 -23.41 -7.95 -30.14
C ASP A 356 -24.67 -8.07 -29.26
N GLU A 357 -24.52 -8.65 -28.06
CA GLU A 357 -25.58 -8.70 -27.04
C GLU A 357 -25.79 -7.35 -26.33
N LEU A 358 -24.87 -6.40 -26.47
CA LEU A 358 -24.87 -5.10 -25.78
C LEU A 358 -24.75 -3.89 -26.73
N PRO A 359 -25.56 -3.81 -27.81
CA PRO A 359 -25.43 -2.74 -28.78
C PRO A 359 -25.73 -1.39 -28.12
N GLY A 360 -24.78 -0.46 -28.20
CA GLY A 360 -24.92 0.89 -27.66
C GLY A 360 -24.96 0.98 -26.13
N ALA A 361 -24.71 -0.11 -25.40
CA ALA A 361 -24.76 -0.14 -23.94
C ALA A 361 -23.77 0.85 -23.33
N LYS A 362 -24.24 1.64 -22.34
CA LYS A 362 -23.42 2.65 -21.66
C LYS A 362 -22.13 2.06 -21.08
N ALA A 363 -22.19 0.86 -20.50
CA ALA A 363 -21.02 0.20 -19.93
C ALA A 363 -19.90 -0.06 -20.97
N VAL A 364 -20.27 -0.40 -22.21
CA VAL A 364 -19.32 -0.64 -23.30
C VAL A 364 -18.72 0.68 -23.78
N LYS A 365 -19.55 1.72 -23.94
CA LYS A 365 -19.09 3.09 -24.27
C LYS A 365 -18.11 3.62 -23.23
N ASP A 366 -18.47 3.53 -21.95
CA ASP A 366 -17.63 3.98 -20.84
C ASP A 366 -16.31 3.18 -20.77
N LEU A 367 -16.32 1.88 -21.10
CA LEU A 367 -15.11 1.05 -21.17
C LEU A 367 -14.22 1.49 -22.34
N ARG A 368 -14.81 1.71 -23.53
CA ARG A 368 -14.11 2.21 -24.71
C ARG A 368 -13.40 3.52 -24.41
N GLU A 369 -14.09 4.50 -23.83
CA GLU A 369 -13.50 5.82 -23.54
C GLU A 369 -12.32 5.72 -22.57
N ARG A 370 -12.42 4.91 -21.52
CA ARG A 370 -11.31 4.71 -20.56
C ARG A 370 -10.09 4.04 -21.20
N TYR A 371 -10.32 3.03 -22.04
CA TYR A 371 -9.24 2.35 -22.75
C TYR A 371 -8.62 3.23 -23.83
N LYS A 372 -9.45 3.96 -24.58
CA LYS A 372 -9.01 4.95 -25.56
C LYS A 372 -8.10 5.99 -24.92
N ARG A 373 -8.51 6.56 -23.78
CA ARG A 373 -7.70 7.51 -23.02
C ARG A 373 -6.34 6.93 -22.65
N THR A 374 -6.32 5.73 -22.06
CA THR A 374 -5.07 5.09 -21.62
C THR A 374 -4.14 4.78 -22.79
N LEU A 375 -4.67 4.28 -23.91
CA LEU A 375 -3.88 3.97 -25.10
C LEU A 375 -3.39 5.24 -25.80
N ALA A 376 -4.24 6.27 -25.94
CA ALA A 376 -3.89 7.52 -26.61
C ALA A 376 -2.83 8.32 -25.85
N GLU A 377 -2.94 8.41 -24.52
CA GLU A 377 -2.00 9.18 -23.69
C GLU A 377 -0.71 8.43 -23.38
N ARG A 378 -0.70 7.10 -23.55
CA ARG A 378 0.47 6.22 -23.35
C ARG A 378 1.22 6.48 -22.02
N PRO A 379 0.53 6.44 -20.87
CA PRO A 379 1.10 6.89 -19.60
C PRO A 379 2.37 6.13 -19.19
N TRP A 380 2.53 4.87 -19.63
CA TRP A 380 3.74 4.07 -19.37
C TRP A 380 5.01 4.63 -20.04
N ARG A 381 4.87 5.42 -21.11
CA ARG A 381 6.01 6.10 -21.76
C ARG A 381 6.40 7.41 -21.04
N ASN A 382 5.56 7.90 -20.13
CA ASN A 382 5.79 9.15 -19.38
C ASN A 382 6.48 8.91 -18.03
N CYS A 383 6.77 7.67 -17.67
CA CYS A 383 7.48 7.30 -16.45
C CYS A 383 8.75 6.53 -16.76
N SER A 384 9.86 6.94 -16.16
CA SER A 384 11.19 6.32 -16.32
C SER A 384 11.58 5.40 -15.15
N CYS A 385 10.62 4.98 -14.31
CA CYS A 385 10.93 4.03 -13.24
C CYS A 385 11.34 2.67 -13.81
N ALA A 386 12.12 1.90 -13.04
CA ALA A 386 12.67 0.61 -13.48
C ALA A 386 11.59 -0.34 -14.06
N ILE A 387 10.39 -0.31 -13.50
CA ILE A 387 9.26 -1.12 -13.97
C ILE A 387 8.75 -0.63 -15.33
N CYS A 388 8.43 0.65 -15.49
CA CYS A 388 7.88 1.17 -16.73
C CYS A 388 8.89 1.07 -17.87
N SER A 389 10.16 1.35 -17.60
CA SER A 389 11.24 1.19 -18.59
C SER A 389 11.44 -0.26 -19.02
N ALA A 390 11.28 -1.23 -18.12
CA ALA A 390 11.46 -2.65 -18.46
C ALA A 390 10.23 -3.30 -19.11
N LEU A 391 9.01 -2.90 -18.72
CA LEU A 391 7.77 -3.58 -19.14
C LEU A 391 7.08 -2.90 -20.33
N SER A 392 7.35 -1.61 -20.55
CA SER A 392 6.59 -0.80 -21.51
C SER A 392 5.06 -0.99 -21.32
N ILE A 393 4.28 -1.24 -22.39
CA ILE A 393 2.83 -1.38 -22.29
C ILE A 393 2.37 -2.51 -21.35
N GLU A 394 3.19 -3.52 -21.08
CA GLU A 394 2.82 -4.65 -20.21
C GLU A 394 2.43 -4.17 -18.79
N VAL A 395 2.95 -3.02 -18.33
CA VAL A 395 2.59 -2.45 -17.02
C VAL A 395 1.12 -2.02 -16.94
N VAL A 396 0.50 -1.62 -18.05
CA VAL A 396 -0.92 -1.20 -18.08
C VAL A 396 -1.87 -2.32 -18.49
N ILE A 397 -1.38 -3.53 -18.75
CA ILE A 397 -2.23 -4.70 -18.98
C ILE A 397 -2.67 -5.28 -17.63
N PHE A 398 -3.98 -5.38 -17.42
CA PHE A 398 -4.56 -6.05 -16.25
C PHE A 398 -4.67 -7.55 -16.53
N ARG A 399 -3.66 -8.29 -16.07
CA ARG A 399 -3.52 -9.73 -16.29
C ARG A 399 -2.46 -10.33 -15.37
N ALA A 400 -2.78 -11.45 -14.72
CA ALA A 400 -1.89 -12.16 -13.80
C ALA A 400 -1.37 -11.32 -12.60
N SER A 401 -0.84 -11.99 -11.59
CA SER A 401 -0.38 -11.32 -10.36
C SER A 401 0.85 -10.42 -10.61
N ASN A 402 1.84 -10.88 -11.39
CA ASN A 402 3.11 -10.15 -11.56
C ASN A 402 2.96 -8.77 -12.21
N ARG A 403 2.19 -8.63 -13.31
CA ARG A 403 1.92 -7.31 -13.91
C ARG A 403 1.18 -6.40 -12.94
N ASN A 404 0.14 -6.95 -12.32
CA ASN A 404 -0.73 -6.23 -11.41
C ASN A 404 0.03 -5.69 -10.19
N LYS A 405 0.89 -6.52 -9.57
CA LYS A 405 1.76 -6.11 -8.48
C LYS A 405 2.83 -5.11 -8.93
N ARG A 406 3.51 -5.33 -10.07
CA ARG A 406 4.50 -4.38 -10.60
C ARG A 406 3.89 -3.00 -10.90
N ARG A 407 2.68 -2.95 -11.47
CA ARG A 407 1.92 -1.69 -11.59
C ARG A 407 1.64 -1.07 -10.22
N GLY A 408 1.30 -1.87 -9.21
CA GLY A 408 1.15 -1.41 -7.84
C GLY A 408 2.43 -0.84 -7.24
N ILE A 409 3.58 -1.46 -7.51
CA ILE A 409 4.89 -0.99 -7.06
C ILE A 409 5.26 0.34 -7.74
N HIS A 410 4.97 0.48 -9.04
CA HIS A 410 5.06 1.78 -9.72
C HIS A 410 4.20 2.85 -9.00
N ASN A 411 2.95 2.53 -8.67
CA ASN A 411 2.07 3.46 -7.96
C ASN A 411 2.61 3.86 -6.58
N LEU A 412 3.31 2.95 -5.87
CA LEU A 412 4.00 3.30 -4.61
C LEU A 412 5.05 4.39 -4.85
N GLY A 413 5.89 4.24 -5.89
CA GLY A 413 6.93 5.21 -6.22
C GLY A 413 6.37 6.58 -6.60
N VAL A 414 5.30 6.62 -7.40
CA VAL A 414 4.60 7.87 -7.74
C VAL A 414 4.00 8.52 -6.50
N TYR A 415 3.43 7.72 -5.60
CA TYR A 415 2.79 8.23 -4.39
C TYR A 415 3.80 8.73 -3.35
N ASP A 416 4.93 8.06 -3.16
CA ASP A 416 6.02 8.55 -2.29
C ASP A 416 6.54 9.90 -2.79
N ALA A 417 6.78 10.02 -4.10
CA ALA A 417 7.22 11.27 -4.71
C ALA A 417 6.22 12.43 -4.52
N LEU A 418 4.91 12.13 -4.55
CA LEU A 418 3.86 13.11 -4.24
C LEU A 418 3.94 13.56 -2.78
N VAL A 419 4.09 12.62 -1.85
CA VAL A 419 4.17 12.90 -0.41
C VAL A 419 5.41 13.73 -0.08
N ASP A 420 6.54 13.47 -0.72
CA ASP A 420 7.78 14.22 -0.55
C ASP A 420 7.67 15.71 -0.95
N GLN A 421 6.78 16.02 -1.88
CA GLN A 421 6.55 17.40 -2.33
C GLN A 421 5.66 18.23 -1.39
N LEU A 422 5.10 17.63 -0.34
CA LEU A 422 4.19 18.32 0.57
C LEU A 422 4.94 19.33 1.46
N PRO A 423 4.35 20.51 1.76
CA PRO A 423 5.03 21.61 2.46
C PRO A 423 5.63 21.27 3.84
N ASN A 424 5.14 20.21 4.49
CA ASN A 424 5.64 19.76 5.79
C ASN A 424 6.92 18.90 5.71
N ASN A 425 7.36 18.52 4.51
CA ASN A 425 8.58 17.73 4.30
C ASN A 425 9.79 18.61 3.98
N SER A 426 9.59 19.91 3.68
CA SER A 426 10.65 20.85 3.33
C SER A 426 11.22 21.65 4.52
N GLY A 427 10.82 21.36 5.76
CA GLY A 427 11.39 22.00 6.94
C GLY A 427 11.12 21.24 8.24
N ARG A 428 12.19 20.89 8.97
CA ARG A 428 12.23 20.32 10.33
C ARG A 428 11.58 18.94 10.50
N ASN A 429 12.31 17.86 10.25
CA ASN A 429 12.05 16.55 10.89
C ASN A 429 13.23 15.55 10.79
N ASP A 430 14.43 15.98 10.38
CA ASP A 430 15.57 15.07 10.14
C ASP A 430 16.63 15.06 11.25
N ASP A 431 16.39 15.71 12.39
CA ASP A 431 17.31 15.64 13.53
C ASP A 431 17.05 14.38 14.36
N THR A 432 17.29 13.22 13.76
CA THR A 432 17.69 12.00 14.48
C THR A 432 19.06 11.60 13.95
N GLU A 433 20.06 12.43 14.24
CA GLU A 433 21.46 12.02 14.13
C GLU A 433 21.76 10.97 15.20
N PHE A 434 21.87 9.72 14.77
CA PHE A 434 22.67 8.75 15.51
C PHE A 434 24.12 9.23 15.44
N SER A 435 24.67 9.60 16.61
CA SER A 435 26.09 9.91 16.76
C SER A 435 26.93 8.76 16.21
N SER A 436 27.57 9.00 15.07
CA SER A 436 28.67 8.20 14.57
C SER A 436 29.80 9.15 14.19
N ASP A 437 30.98 8.81 14.67
CA ASP A 437 32.22 9.57 14.62
C ASP A 437 32.51 10.14 13.23
N GLN A 438 32.79 11.45 13.19
CA GLN A 438 33.16 12.15 11.96
C GLN A 438 34.61 11.80 11.58
N SER A 439 34.80 11.25 10.38
CA SER A 439 36.00 11.52 9.60
C SER A 439 35.60 12.01 8.22
N GLN A 440 36.06 13.22 7.91
CA GLN A 440 35.76 13.98 6.71
C GLN A 440 36.45 13.38 5.47
N ALA A 441 35.72 13.27 4.37
CA ALA A 441 36.31 13.29 3.03
C ALA A 441 35.30 13.92 2.05
N GLU A 442 35.74 15.03 1.47
CA GLU A 442 35.01 15.94 0.59
C GLU A 442 34.55 15.25 -0.71
N ARG A 443 33.34 15.58 -1.18
CA ARG A 443 32.87 15.26 -2.54
C ARG A 443 33.14 16.46 -3.46
N SER A 444 34.10 16.33 -4.37
CA SER A 444 34.24 17.22 -5.52
C SER A 444 33.40 16.72 -6.70
N ALA A 445 32.77 17.68 -7.37
CA ALA A 445 31.99 17.51 -8.60
C ALA A 445 32.85 17.19 -9.84
N HIS A 446 32.15 16.76 -10.90
CA HIS A 446 32.54 16.65 -12.32
C HIS A 446 33.22 15.36 -12.80
N SER A 447 32.54 14.64 -13.71
CA SER A 447 32.96 14.41 -15.10
C SER A 447 32.05 13.32 -15.73
N SER A 448 31.08 13.66 -16.58
CA SER A 448 31.15 13.48 -18.04
C SER A 448 32.16 12.42 -18.52
N PHE A 449 31.67 11.25 -18.95
CA PHE A 449 32.46 10.31 -19.76
C PHE A 449 31.93 10.32 -21.20
N LEU A 450 32.75 10.90 -22.08
CA LEU A 450 32.66 10.78 -23.53
C LEU A 450 33.40 9.53 -23.99
N CYS A 451 32.78 8.81 -24.92
CA CYS A 451 33.39 7.73 -25.69
C CYS A 451 34.67 8.18 -26.40
N SER A 452 35.66 7.29 -26.45
CA SER A 452 36.63 7.26 -27.55
C SER A 452 36.80 5.84 -28.07
N ALA A 453 36.91 5.74 -29.38
CA ALA A 453 37.08 4.52 -30.16
C ALA A 453 38.57 4.26 -30.45
N SER A 454 38.85 3.02 -30.90
CA SER A 454 40.09 2.53 -31.52
C SER A 454 41.22 2.24 -30.52
N VAL A 455 41.85 1.06 -30.51
CA VAL A 455 42.27 0.17 -31.62
C VAL A 455 41.86 -1.28 -31.36
#